data_AF-A0A7Z2NVL0-F1
#
_entry.id   AF-A0A7Z2NVL0-F1
#
_cell.length_a   1.000
_cell.length_b   1.000
_cell.length_c   1.000
_cell.angle_alpha   90.00
_cell.angle_beta   90.00
_cell.angle_gamma   90.00
#
_symmetry.space_group_name_H-M   'P 1'
#
loop_
_entity.id
_entity.type
_entity.pdbx_description
1 polymer ?
#
loop_
_entity_poly.entity_id
_entity_poly.type
_entity_poly.pdbx_seq_one_letter_code
_entity_poly.pdbx_strand_id
1 'polypeptide(L)' 'MNSRPLARGRQLACPACGGAAEVIVSGSIEYDRCRDCGGVWLDRGELEQLLAIAYRTGKAKAAGSRAG' A
#
# COMPACT_ATOMS: atom_id res chain seq x y z
N MET A 1 -16.88 4.69 14.50
CA MET A 1 -15.81 5.43 13.78
C MET A 1 -14.69 5.64 14.79
N ASN A 2 -13.98 4.57 15.14
CA ASN A 2 -13.17 4.56 16.36
C ASN A 2 -11.69 4.60 16.01
N SER A 3 -11.11 5.76 16.31
CA SER A 3 -9.84 5.91 17.03
C SER A 3 -8.73 4.93 16.64
N ARG A 4 -8.02 5.19 15.53
CA ARG A 4 -6.75 4.51 15.26
C ARG A 4 -5.59 5.41 15.70
N PRO A 5 -4.77 4.99 16.69
CA PRO A 5 -3.56 5.73 17.03
C PRO A 5 -2.58 5.66 15.86
N LEU A 6 -1.98 6.81 15.57
CA LEU A 6 -1.09 7.05 14.43
C LEU A 6 0.20 6.20 14.54
N ALA A 7 0.61 5.70 13.38
CA ALA A 7 1.85 5.01 13.02
C ALA A 7 3.00 4.93 14.06
N ARG A 8 3.44 3.67 14.25
CA ARG A 8 4.83 3.15 14.30
C ARG A 8 5.03 2.17 15.46
N GLY A 9 4.96 0.88 15.13
CA GLY A 9 5.62 -0.19 15.90
C GLY A 9 4.83 -0.81 17.06
N ARG A 10 3.69 -1.46 16.80
CA ARG A 10 3.22 -2.60 17.61
C ARG A 10 2.17 -3.38 16.83
N GLN A 11 2.40 -4.68 16.68
CA GLN A 11 1.57 -5.68 15.96
C GLN A 11 0.16 -5.20 15.59
N LEU A 12 -0.03 -4.71 14.37
CA LEU A 12 -1.37 -4.51 13.83
C LEU A 12 -1.91 -5.87 13.42
N ALA A 13 -2.71 -6.48 14.30
CA ALA A 13 -3.58 -7.57 13.90
C ALA A 13 -4.56 -7.02 12.86
N CYS A 14 -4.78 -7.77 11.79
CA CYS A 14 -5.68 -7.39 10.72
C CYS A 14 -7.09 -7.16 11.30
N PRO A 15 -7.71 -5.99 11.12
CA PRO A 15 -9.07 -5.74 11.61
C PRO A 15 -10.14 -6.61 10.95
N ALA A 16 -9.85 -7.21 9.79
CA ALA A 16 -10.79 -8.08 9.09
C ALA A 16 -10.71 -9.55 9.54
N CYS A 17 -9.51 -10.06 9.86
CA CYS A 17 -9.32 -11.49 10.14
C CYS A 17 -8.43 -11.80 11.37
N GLY A 18 -7.88 -10.80 12.05
CA GLY A 18 -6.94 -10.97 13.17
C GLY A 18 -5.51 -11.36 12.76
N GLY A 19 -5.28 -11.64 11.47
CA GLY A 19 -4.01 -12.07 10.91
C GLY A 19 -2.86 -11.07 11.04
N ALA A 20 -1.62 -11.53 10.88
CA ALA A 20 -0.45 -10.68 11.03
C ALA A 20 -0.29 -9.71 9.84
N ALA A 21 -0.17 -8.41 10.11
CA ALA A 21 0.24 -7.44 9.12
C ALA A 21 1.77 -7.45 8.90
N GLU A 22 2.17 -7.18 7.67
CA GLU A 22 3.54 -6.88 7.25
C GLU A 22 3.59 -5.49 6.62
N VAL A 23 4.72 -4.80 6.80
CA VAL A 23 4.97 -3.51 6.18
C VAL A 23 5.51 -3.72 4.78
N ILE A 24 4.87 -3.07 3.80
CA ILE A 24 5.28 -3.06 2.40
C ILE A 24 5.77 -1.66 2.03
N VAL A 25 6.91 -1.60 1.35
CA VAL A 25 7.49 -0.35 0.84
C VAL A 25 7.40 -0.34 -0.68
N SER A 26 6.79 0.70 -1.25
CA SER A 26 6.64 0.92 -2.68
C SER A 26 7.13 2.32 -3.06
N GLY A 27 8.38 2.41 -3.50
CA GLY A 27 9.05 3.69 -3.71
C GLY A 27 9.27 4.38 -2.37
N SER A 28 8.65 5.54 -2.18
CA SER A 28 8.70 6.33 -0.93
C SER A 28 7.47 6.14 -0.03
N ILE A 29 6.59 5.20 -0.38
CA ILE A 29 5.32 4.98 0.34
C ILE A 29 5.45 3.68 1.13
N GLU A 30 5.06 3.73 2.40
CA GLU A 30 5.00 2.60 3.32
C GLU A 30 3.54 2.28 3.59
N TYR A 31 3.13 1.01 3.53
CA TYR A 31 1.76 0.62 3.85
C TYR A 31 1.69 -0.78 4.46
N ASP A 32 0.66 -1.04 5.25
CA ASP A 32 0.48 -2.34 5.89
C ASP A 32 -0.35 -3.28 5.01
N ARG A 33 0.07 -4.54 4.89
CA ARG A 33 -0.69 -5.61 4.24
C ARG A 33 -0.86 -6.80 5.17
N CYS A 34 -2.04 -7.39 5.22
CA CYS A 34 -2.28 -8.64 5.96
C CYS A 34 -1.72 -9.82 5.16
N ARG A 35 -0.91 -10.66 5.81
CA ARG A 35 -0.35 -11.87 5.18
C ARG A 35 -1.39 -12.97 4.93
N ASP A 36 -2.49 -12.95 5.67
CA ASP A 36 -3.48 -14.02 5.66
C ASP A 36 -4.64 -13.73 4.70
N CYS A 37 -5.24 -12.53 4.75
CA CYS A 37 -6.38 -12.17 3.89
C CYS A 37 -6.05 -11.18 2.77
N GLY A 38 -4.83 -10.61 2.75
CA GLY A 38 -4.42 -9.63 1.74
C GLY A 38 -5.01 -8.23 1.90
N GLY A 39 -5.72 -7.93 3.00
CA GLY A 39 -6.21 -6.58 3.29
C GLY A 39 -5.06 -5.57 3.36
N VAL A 40 -5.32 -4.33 2.97
CA VAL A 40 -4.32 -3.25 2.91
C VAL A 40 -4.78 -2.04 3.72
N TRP A 41 -3.87 -1.42 4.47
CA TRP A 41 -4.11 -0.19 5.21
C TRP A 41 -3.11 0.88 4.79
N LEU A 42 -3.68 2.05 4.52
CA LEU A 42 -2.99 3.22 4.04
C LEU A 42 -3.33 4.37 4.98
N ASP A 43 -2.33 5.19 5.28
CA ASP A 43 -2.54 6.47 5.92
C ASP A 43 -3.17 7.46 4.94
N ARG A 44 -3.66 8.57 5.49
CA ARG A 44 -4.32 9.62 4.70
C ARG A 44 -3.36 10.14 3.61
N GLY A 45 -3.78 10.06 2.35
CA GLY A 45 -3.02 10.58 1.22
C GLY A 45 -2.06 9.57 0.57
N GLU A 46 -1.86 8.38 1.15
CA GLU A 46 -0.96 7.37 0.57
C GLU A 46 -1.57 6.66 -0.64
N LEU A 47 -2.90 6.47 -0.65
CA LEU A 47 -3.61 5.90 -1.80
C LEU A 47 -3.41 6.76 -3.05
N GLU A 48 -3.58 8.07 -2.91
CA GLU A 48 -3.42 9.04 -4.00
C GLU A 48 -1.99 9.02 -4.54
N GLN A 49 -1.00 8.91 -3.66
CA GLN A 49 0.41 8.80 -4.05
C GLN A 49 0.70 7.48 -4.78
N LEU A 50 0.17 6.36 -4.30
CA LEU A 50 0.31 5.05 -4.96
C LEU A 50 -0.31 5.06 -6.35
N LEU A 51 -1.52 5.61 -6.48
CA LEU A 51 -2.18 5.77 -7.77
C LEU A 51 -1.36 6.63 -8.72
N ALA A 52 -0.84 7.77 -8.25
CA ALA A 52 -0.01 8.65 -9.07
C ALA A 52 1.26 7.94 -9.58
N ILE A 53 1.90 7.11 -8.76
CA ILE A 53 3.03 6.27 -9.19
C ILE A 53 2.56 5.24 -10.22
N ALA A 54 1.49 4.49 -9.93
CA ALA A 54 0.99 3.45 -10.81
C ALA A 54 0.61 3.97 -12.20
N TYR A 55 -0.06 5.12 -12.28
CA TYR A 55 -0.40 5.78 -13.54
C TYR A 55 0.85 6.17 -14.35
N ARG A 56 1.88 6.72 -13.70
CA ARG A 56 3.15 7.05 -14.36
C ARG A 56 3.85 5.80 -14.87
N THR A 57 3.93 4.75 -14.06
CA THR A 57 4.57 3.48 -14.42
C THR A 57 3.85 2.80 -15.58
N GLY A 58 2.51 2.75 -15.54
CA GLY A 58 1.70 2.19 -16.64
C GLY A 58 1.87 2.96 -17.94
N LYS A 59 1.88 4.30 -17.89
CA LYS A 59 2.12 5.15 -19.07
C LYS A 59 3.53 4.98 -19.64
N ALA A 60 4.54 4.86 -18.77
CA ALA A 60 5.93 4.63 -19.19
C ALA A 60 6.11 3.27 -19.88
N LYS A 61 5.46 2.21 -19.39
CA LYS A 61 5.45 0.89 -20.02
C LYS A 61 4.80 0.90 -21.41
N ALA A 62 3.70 1.63 -21.57
CA ALA A 62 3.02 1.78 -22.86
C ALA A 62 3.86 2.57 -23.89
N ALA A 63 4.59 3.60 -23.46
CA ALA A 63 5.41 4.42 -24.35
C ALA A 63 6.69 3.73 -24.86
N GLY A 64 7.24 2.76 -24.11
CA GLY A 64 8.47 2.05 -24.44
C GLY A 64 8.31 0.83 -25.36
N SER A 65 7.10 0.55 -25.88
CA SER A 65 6.80 -0.69 -26.63
C SER A 65 7.00 -0.59 -28.15
N ARG A 66 7.78 0.39 -28.65
CA ARG A 66 8.21 0.44 -30.06
C ARG A 66 9.73 0.25 -30.17
N ALA A 67 10.14 -1.01 -30.12
CA ALA A 67 11.40 -1.47 -30.68
C ALA A 67 11.12 -2.82 -31.34
N GLY A 68 10.78 -2.75 -32.63
CA GLY A 68 10.56 -3.85 -33.56
C GLY A 68 10.79 -3.29 -34.95
#